data_AF-A0AAU9M9T6-F1
#
_entry.id   AF-A0AAU9M9T6-F1
#
_cell.length_a   1.000
_cell.length_b   1.000
_cell.length_c   1.000
_cell.angle_alpha   90.00
_cell.angle_beta   90.00
_cell.angle_gamma   90.00
#
_symmetry.space_group_name_H-M   'P 1'
#
loop_
_entity.id
_entity.type
_entity.pdbx_description
1 polymer ?
#
loop_
_entity_poly.entity_id
_entity_poly.type
_entity_poly.pdbx_seq_one_letter_code
_entity_poly.pdbx_strand_id
1 'polypeptide(L)'
;MELAAGKPGFLRNVVVRFLLFSLLVVGVRFAYVITIRGESCSFGDDFCFFSSTSPENQNLVTAAGGHLDSSSSVTLNPIAAATPEVHKRVMMFYITVFQDLIVDGFLSTKSKSLCVETPVGEDVYALKEIGVDDSIGIYKKASKPLVINGLGHRHPFKDSTFDFIFSGNGALDRSDKAAEFAAEVGRTLKPEGYAVIHTSSIDTYSFNSFIRLFNCCKFVHSRHMDGFDPDMPHIHEIVMKKIVDIKIREKTDSSLSNRCTVPGYKQDLLKKAEPLIEAEPLKPWITLKRNIENVKYLTSMADINFKQRYVYVDVGARSYGSSIVSWFKKQYPKQNKTFDIYAIEADKHFHDQYQSKKGVKLLPYAAWVKNESLVFEINQTPGDENVEKGRGMGRIQPVKSGGGIVGSVDVIQGFDFANWLKNTVTEKDFVVMKMDVEGTEFDLIPKLIETGAICLIDEVFLECHYNRWQKCCPGVRSPKYQKTYGQCLDLFKSLRQRGVLVHQWW
;
A
#
# COMPACT_ATOMS: atom_id res chain seq x y z
N MET A 1 9.61 -82.76 4.52
CA MET A 1 10.62 -81.84 3.97
C MET A 1 10.50 -80.55 4.76
N GLU A 2 11.39 -80.35 5.72
CA GLU A 2 11.42 -79.15 6.56
C GLU A 2 11.71 -77.91 5.71
N LEU A 3 10.95 -76.84 5.92
CA LEU A 3 11.25 -75.51 5.38
C LEU A 3 11.61 -74.61 6.57
N ALA A 4 12.85 -74.14 6.55
CA ALA A 4 13.53 -73.45 7.63
C ALA A 4 12.84 -72.13 8.02
N ALA A 5 12.61 -71.95 9.31
CA ALA A 5 12.18 -70.70 9.91
C ALA A 5 13.31 -69.65 9.78
N GLY A 6 13.11 -68.64 8.93
CA GLY A 6 13.98 -67.47 8.82
C GLY A 6 13.95 -66.63 10.10
N LYS A 7 15.12 -66.41 10.71
CA LYS A 7 15.29 -65.69 11.98
C LYS A 7 14.62 -64.30 11.97
N PRO A 8 13.77 -63.95 12.96
CA PRO A 8 13.05 -62.67 13.03
C PRO A 8 13.93 -61.44 13.36
N GLY A 9 15.25 -61.62 13.47
CA GLY A 9 16.19 -60.55 13.84
C GLY A 9 16.89 -59.84 12.69
N PHE A 10 16.95 -60.43 11.48
CA PHE A 10 17.80 -59.90 10.41
C PHE A 10 17.20 -58.67 9.72
N LEU A 11 15.93 -58.74 9.29
CA LEU A 11 15.23 -57.62 8.65
C LEU A 11 15.08 -56.41 9.58
N ARG A 12 14.79 -56.64 10.87
CA ARG A 12 14.71 -55.55 11.86
C ARG A 12 16.05 -54.84 12.03
N ASN A 13 17.16 -55.59 12.08
CA ASN A 13 18.49 -55.01 12.18
C ASN A 13 18.90 -54.24 10.92
N VAL A 14 18.48 -54.68 9.73
CA VAL A 14 18.73 -53.96 8.47
C VAL A 14 17.95 -52.64 8.43
N VAL A 15 16.68 -52.64 8.82
CA VAL A 15 15.85 -51.41 8.87
C VAL A 15 16.39 -50.42 9.91
N VAL A 16 16.77 -50.91 11.10
CA VAL A 16 17.38 -50.04 12.14
C VAL A 16 18.70 -49.45 11.66
N ARG A 17 19.55 -50.23 10.98
CA ARG A 17 20.80 -49.71 10.40
C ARG A 17 20.54 -48.68 9.31
N PHE A 18 19.52 -48.87 8.47
CA PHE A 18 19.16 -47.91 7.43
C PHE A 18 18.63 -46.59 8.02
N LEU A 19 17.82 -46.66 9.08
CA LEU A 19 17.33 -45.48 9.80
C LEU A 19 18.46 -44.73 10.51
N LEU A 20 19.37 -45.45 11.16
CA LEU A 20 20.56 -44.86 11.79
C LEU A 20 21.48 -44.20 10.75
N PHE A 21 21.67 -44.83 9.60
CA PHE A 21 22.44 -44.26 8.50
C PHE A 21 21.77 -43.00 7.93
N SER A 22 20.44 -43.01 7.77
CA SER A 22 19.68 -41.85 7.30
C SER A 22 19.76 -40.68 8.29
N LEU A 23 19.65 -40.96 9.59
CA LEU A 23 19.87 -39.97 10.65
C LEU A 23 21.29 -39.41 10.64
N LEU A 24 22.29 -40.25 10.38
CA LEU A 24 23.69 -39.83 10.29
C LEU A 24 23.92 -38.95 9.06
N VAL A 25 23.33 -39.27 7.91
CA VAL A 25 23.39 -38.43 6.70
C VAL A 25 22.73 -37.07 6.92
N VAL A 26 21.56 -37.03 7.57
CA VAL A 26 20.89 -35.77 7.94
C VAL A 26 21.72 -34.98 8.95
N GLY A 27 22.29 -35.65 9.96
CA GLY A 27 23.16 -35.03 10.95
C GLY A 27 24.44 -34.44 10.35
N VAL A 28 25.09 -35.16 9.43
CA VAL A 28 26.28 -34.67 8.71
C VAL A 28 25.94 -33.53 7.76
N ARG A 29 24.80 -33.60 7.04
CA ARG A 29 24.31 -32.49 6.21
C ARG A 29 24.00 -31.25 7.05
N PHE A 30 23.37 -31.44 8.20
CA PHE A 30 23.06 -30.36 9.13
C PHE A 30 24.33 -29.75 9.71
N ALA A 31 25.29 -30.57 10.16
CA ALA A 31 26.59 -30.11 10.63
C ALA A 31 27.37 -29.38 9.53
N TYR A 32 27.36 -29.88 8.28
CA TYR A 32 27.99 -29.23 7.13
C TYR A 32 27.36 -27.88 6.78
N VAL A 33 26.03 -27.78 6.82
CA VAL A 33 25.32 -26.50 6.61
C VAL A 33 25.68 -25.52 7.73
N ILE A 34 25.72 -25.99 8.98
CA ILE A 34 26.09 -25.16 10.12
C ILE A 34 27.55 -24.70 10.06
N THR A 35 28.50 -25.55 9.68
CA THR A 35 29.92 -25.16 9.65
C THR A 35 30.23 -24.24 8.47
N ILE A 36 29.63 -24.45 7.30
CA ILE A 36 29.89 -23.60 6.12
C ILE A 36 29.12 -22.28 6.16
N ARG A 37 27.83 -22.28 6.58
CA ARG A 37 27.04 -21.03 6.70
C ARG A 37 27.21 -20.32 8.04
N GLY A 38 27.66 -21.00 9.08
CA GLY A 38 27.91 -20.39 10.39
C GLY A 38 29.11 -19.44 10.40
N GLU A 39 30.08 -19.60 9.49
CA GLU A 39 31.25 -18.72 9.37
C GLU A 39 31.00 -17.43 8.58
N SER A 40 29.86 -17.30 7.90
CA SER A 40 29.53 -16.13 7.05
C SER A 40 28.13 -15.57 7.33
N CYS A 41 27.85 -15.16 8.58
CA CYS A 41 26.65 -14.37 8.87
C CYS A 41 26.91 -12.90 8.42
N SER A 42 26.26 -12.47 7.34
CA SER A 42 26.09 -11.06 6.97
C SER A 42 24.70 -10.59 7.41
N PHE A 43 24.56 -9.31 7.78
CA PHE A 43 23.36 -8.79 8.43
C PHE A 43 22.16 -8.83 7.47
N GLY A 44 21.23 -9.77 7.66
CA GLY A 44 20.01 -9.89 6.85
C GLY A 44 19.49 -11.30 6.53
N ASP A 45 20.21 -12.37 6.91
CA ASP A 45 19.77 -13.75 6.64
C ASP A 45 18.98 -14.37 7.82
N ASP A 46 17.73 -14.77 7.57
CA ASP A 46 16.73 -15.31 8.53
C ASP A 46 17.06 -16.71 9.15
N PHE A 47 18.30 -17.19 9.07
CA PHE A 47 18.70 -18.50 9.61
C PHE A 47 20.16 -18.53 10.15
N CYS A 48 20.47 -17.80 11.23
CA CYS A 48 21.68 -18.05 12.05
C CYS A 48 21.29 -18.89 13.30
N PHE A 49 21.75 -20.14 13.38
CA PHE A 49 21.41 -21.11 14.45
C PHE A 49 22.24 -20.95 15.74
N PHE A 50 23.25 -20.08 15.74
CA PHE A 50 24.02 -19.71 16.93
C PHE A 50 23.94 -18.20 17.13
N SER A 51 22.87 -17.74 17.76
CA SER A 51 22.85 -16.43 18.42
C SER A 51 23.78 -16.50 19.63
N SER A 52 25.05 -16.20 19.44
CA SER A 52 25.96 -15.86 20.51
C SER A 52 25.49 -14.53 21.13
N THR A 53 24.68 -14.63 22.16
CA THR A 53 24.66 -13.64 23.23
C THR A 53 26.09 -13.50 23.75
N SER A 54 26.78 -12.45 23.29
CA SER A 54 28.09 -12.08 23.83
C SER A 54 27.92 -11.54 25.27
N PRO A 55 28.85 -11.83 26.19
CA PRO A 55 28.59 -11.84 27.61
C PRO A 55 28.52 -10.43 28.20
N GLU A 56 27.49 -10.19 29.01
CA GLU A 56 27.59 -9.21 30.08
C GLU A 56 28.76 -9.59 30.99
N ASN A 57 29.55 -8.56 31.32
CA ASN A 57 30.65 -8.58 32.28
C ASN A 57 30.27 -9.32 33.57
N GLN A 58 30.77 -10.55 33.74
CA GLN A 58 30.90 -11.15 35.07
C GLN A 58 32.11 -10.52 35.77
N ASN A 59 31.84 -9.44 36.51
CA ASN A 59 32.70 -9.02 37.60
C ASN A 59 32.66 -10.11 38.68
N LEU A 60 33.76 -10.83 38.80
CA LEU A 60 34.07 -11.69 39.93
C LEU A 60 34.30 -10.79 41.16
N VAL A 61 33.29 -10.65 42.03
CA VAL A 61 33.46 -10.01 43.34
C VAL A 61 33.66 -11.10 44.39
N THR A 62 34.90 -11.17 44.86
CA THR A 62 35.31 -11.82 46.10
C THR A 62 34.49 -11.23 47.26
N ALA A 63 33.95 -12.10 48.12
CA ALA A 63 33.15 -11.71 49.27
C ALA A 63 33.90 -10.77 50.23
N ALA A 64 33.32 -9.61 50.54
CA ALA A 64 33.33 -8.95 51.85
C ALA A 64 32.43 -7.69 51.86
N GLY A 65 31.29 -7.76 52.56
CA GLY A 65 30.69 -6.68 53.36
C GLY A 65 30.03 -5.45 52.68
N GLY A 66 28.74 -5.24 52.99
CA GLY A 66 28.21 -3.90 53.33
C GLY A 66 27.24 -3.19 52.37
N HIS A 67 25.96 -3.14 52.77
CA HIS A 67 24.94 -2.06 52.67
C HIS A 67 24.69 -1.17 51.41
N LEU A 68 23.38 -1.07 51.07
CA LEU A 68 22.58 0.05 50.47
C LEU A 68 23.09 0.62 49.11
N ASP A 69 22.31 0.90 48.06
CA ASP A 69 20.94 1.40 47.93
C ASP A 69 20.35 1.10 46.52
N SER A 70 19.03 1.15 46.44
CA SER A 70 18.20 1.07 45.22
C SER A 70 18.26 2.35 44.38
N SER A 71 18.54 2.26 43.06
CA SER A 71 18.12 3.25 42.06
C SER A 71 18.43 2.80 40.61
N SER A 72 17.43 2.19 39.97
CA SER A 72 17.00 2.32 38.56
C SER A 72 18.05 2.67 37.48
N SER A 73 18.50 1.67 36.71
CA SER A 73 19.13 1.88 35.41
C SER A 73 18.06 2.05 34.31
N VAL A 74 18.03 3.24 33.72
CA VAL A 74 17.21 3.60 32.56
C VAL A 74 17.82 2.94 31.32
N THR A 75 17.07 2.07 30.66
CA THR A 75 17.41 1.51 29.34
C THR A 75 17.26 2.60 28.27
N LEU A 76 18.38 3.06 27.72
CA LEU A 76 18.41 4.01 26.59
C LEU A 76 18.23 3.23 25.28
N ASN A 77 17.28 3.67 24.46
CA ASN A 77 17.04 3.16 23.10
C ASN A 77 18.22 3.46 22.15
N PRO A 78 18.47 2.63 21.11
CA PRO A 78 19.71 2.67 20.30
C PRO A 78 19.83 3.82 19.29
N ILE A 79 18.96 4.83 19.31
CA ILE A 79 19.01 5.96 18.36
C ILE A 79 19.87 7.12 18.90
N ALA A 80 20.38 7.00 20.14
CA ALA A 80 21.04 8.10 20.85
C ALA A 80 22.58 8.05 20.90
N ALA A 81 23.24 7.26 20.05
CA ALA A 81 24.71 7.17 20.05
C ALA A 81 25.31 7.22 18.63
N ALA A 82 24.91 8.21 17.82
CA ALA A 82 25.72 8.56 16.66
C ALA A 82 27.04 9.19 17.14
N THR A 83 28.17 8.77 16.58
CA THR A 83 29.49 9.29 16.99
C THR A 83 29.60 10.79 16.66
N PRO A 84 30.49 11.55 17.33
CA PRO A 84 30.73 12.96 17.02
C PRO A 84 31.05 13.21 15.54
N GLU A 85 31.74 12.25 14.89
CA GLU A 85 32.08 12.31 13.47
C GLU A 85 30.84 12.23 12.56
N VAL A 86 29.84 11.42 12.94
CA VAL A 86 28.58 11.31 12.19
C VAL A 86 27.84 12.64 12.25
N HIS A 87 27.64 13.19 13.46
CA HIS A 87 26.97 14.49 13.63
C HIS A 87 27.65 15.61 12.84
N LYS A 88 28.99 15.64 12.82
CA LYS A 88 29.74 16.61 12.03
C LYS A 88 29.48 16.47 10.53
N ARG A 89 29.37 15.24 10.01
CA ARG A 89 29.06 15.01 8.59
C ARG A 89 27.65 15.45 8.24
N VAL A 90 26.66 15.09 9.06
CA VAL A 90 25.26 15.51 8.88
C VAL A 90 25.15 17.04 8.87
N MET A 91 25.81 17.69 9.83
CA MET A 91 25.84 19.15 9.91
C MET A 91 26.46 19.79 8.66
N MET A 92 27.62 19.31 8.20
CA MET A 92 28.28 19.84 6.99
C MET A 92 27.43 19.64 5.72
N PHE A 93 26.71 18.53 5.64
CA PHE A 93 25.74 18.30 4.57
C PHE A 93 24.66 19.39 4.57
N TYR A 94 23.98 19.61 5.70
CA TYR A 94 22.92 20.62 5.78
C TYR A 94 23.44 22.05 5.60
N ILE A 95 24.65 22.38 6.07
CA ILE A 95 25.29 23.68 5.80
C ILE A 95 25.38 23.92 4.30
N THR A 96 25.85 22.93 3.54
CA THR A 96 25.98 23.02 2.07
C THR A 96 24.62 23.21 1.41
N VAL A 97 23.62 22.40 1.81
CA VAL A 97 22.24 22.52 1.31
C VAL A 97 21.69 23.92 1.55
N PHE A 98 21.81 24.46 2.76
CA PHE A 98 21.26 25.77 3.10
C PHE A 98 22.02 26.92 2.44
N GLN A 99 23.33 26.80 2.23
CA GLN A 99 24.10 27.77 1.45
C GLN A 99 23.60 27.85 0.01
N ASP A 100 23.38 26.70 -0.65
CA ASP A 100 22.78 26.66 -1.98
C ASP A 100 21.40 27.32 -1.99
N LEU A 101 20.55 27.02 -1.00
CA LEU A 101 19.21 27.62 -0.90
C LEU A 101 19.25 29.15 -0.68
N ILE A 102 20.30 29.68 -0.07
CA ILE A 102 20.53 31.14 0.01
C ILE A 102 20.94 31.70 -1.36
N VAL A 103 21.86 31.03 -2.05
CA VAL A 103 22.33 31.44 -3.39
C VAL A 103 21.17 31.45 -4.39
N ASP A 104 20.31 30.43 -4.34
CA ASP A 104 19.12 30.31 -5.20
C ASP A 104 17.98 31.26 -4.81
N GLY A 105 18.10 31.95 -3.65
CA GLY A 105 17.12 32.92 -3.18
C GLY A 105 15.87 32.30 -2.55
N PHE A 106 15.93 31.03 -2.14
CA PHE A 106 14.85 30.33 -1.41
C PHE A 106 14.95 30.52 0.10
N LEU A 107 16.14 30.85 0.63
CA LEU A 107 16.41 31.11 2.03
C LEU A 107 17.09 32.49 2.20
N SER A 108 16.80 33.16 3.32
CA SER A 108 17.45 34.41 3.71
C SER A 108 18.00 34.27 5.12
N THR A 109 19.13 34.92 5.42
CA THR A 109 19.67 35.01 6.79
C THR A 109 18.72 35.71 7.76
N LYS A 110 17.74 36.46 7.26
CA LYS A 110 16.68 37.10 8.06
C LYS A 110 15.43 36.24 8.24
N SER A 111 15.39 35.05 7.64
CA SER A 111 14.20 34.18 7.66
C SER A 111 13.96 33.62 9.06
N LYS A 112 12.71 33.72 9.52
CA LYS A 112 12.24 32.89 10.63
C LYS A 112 11.98 31.47 10.12
N SER A 113 12.72 30.51 10.66
CA SER A 113 12.85 29.18 10.06
C SER A 113 12.40 28.06 11.00
N LEU A 114 11.69 27.07 10.45
CA LEU A 114 11.25 25.88 11.16
C LEU A 114 11.83 24.61 10.52
N CYS A 115 12.52 23.79 11.31
CA CYS A 115 12.87 22.42 10.93
C CYS A 115 11.85 21.44 11.51
N VAL A 116 11.24 20.62 10.66
CA VAL A 116 10.17 19.69 11.03
C VAL A 116 10.70 18.27 11.11
N GLU A 117 10.32 17.56 12.19
CA GLU A 117 10.72 16.18 12.49
C GLU A 117 12.23 16.01 12.70
N THR A 118 12.88 16.99 13.35
CA THR A 118 14.32 16.99 13.62
C THR A 118 14.65 16.50 15.05
N PRO A 119 15.20 15.29 15.25
CA PRO A 119 15.30 14.71 16.60
C PRO A 119 16.22 15.47 17.55
N VAL A 120 17.37 15.92 17.04
CA VAL A 120 18.42 16.60 17.82
C VAL A 120 18.75 17.99 17.30
N GLY A 121 18.20 18.40 16.15
CA GLY A 121 18.37 19.76 15.61
C GLY A 121 19.64 19.98 14.82
N GLU A 122 20.20 18.98 14.14
CA GLU A 122 21.41 19.15 13.29
C GLU A 122 21.19 20.14 12.15
N ASP A 123 20.01 20.09 11.53
CA ASP A 123 19.55 21.04 10.52
C ASP A 123 19.31 22.45 11.11
N VAL A 124 18.74 22.54 12.31
CA VAL A 124 18.58 23.81 13.04
C VAL A 124 19.93 24.43 13.37
N TYR A 125 20.89 23.60 13.80
CA TYR A 125 22.25 24.04 14.08
C TYR A 125 22.92 24.55 12.82
N ALA A 126 22.84 23.80 11.71
CA ALA A 126 23.38 24.21 10.42
C ALA A 126 22.81 25.55 9.92
N LEU A 127 21.49 25.80 10.08
CA LEU A 127 20.88 27.09 9.78
C LEU A 127 21.50 28.24 10.60
N LYS A 128 21.68 28.04 11.91
CA LYS A 128 22.28 29.05 12.79
C LYS A 128 23.74 29.32 12.44
N GLU A 129 24.52 28.29 12.12
CA GLU A 129 25.93 28.43 11.73
C GLU A 129 26.13 29.31 10.49
N ILE A 130 25.19 29.28 9.54
CA ILE A 130 25.23 30.11 8.34
C ILE A 130 24.54 31.47 8.51
N GLY A 131 24.16 31.83 9.74
CA GLY A 131 23.60 33.14 10.10
C GLY A 131 22.07 33.26 9.99
N VAL A 132 21.32 32.15 9.92
CA VAL A 132 19.85 32.16 10.05
C VAL A 132 19.48 31.96 11.52
N ASP A 133 19.64 33.02 12.31
CA ASP A 133 19.59 32.93 13.78
C ASP A 133 18.21 32.55 14.34
N ASP A 134 17.11 33.03 13.75
CA ASP A 134 15.72 32.75 14.17
C ASP A 134 15.22 31.40 13.64
N SER A 135 15.98 30.33 13.96
CA SER A 135 15.71 28.95 13.58
C SER A 135 15.33 28.10 14.80
N ILE A 136 14.30 27.27 14.65
CA ILE A 136 13.85 26.31 15.67
C ILE A 136 13.41 24.99 15.05
N GLY A 137 13.62 23.88 15.75
CA GLY A 137 13.18 22.54 15.36
C GLY A 137 11.97 22.05 16.16
N ILE A 138 11.19 21.14 15.58
CA ILE A 138 10.17 20.37 16.28
C ILE A 138 10.39 18.87 16.15
N TYR A 139 10.17 18.16 17.26
CA TYR A 139 10.12 16.71 17.29
C TYR A 139 9.30 16.21 18.47
N LYS A 140 8.87 14.94 18.43
CA LYS A 140 8.07 14.32 19.49
C LYS A 140 8.73 14.40 20.87
N LYS A 141 10.07 14.40 20.93
CA LYS A 141 10.86 14.61 22.15
C LYS A 141 11.70 15.87 21.96
N ALA A 142 11.57 16.82 22.88
CA ALA A 142 12.36 18.05 22.83
C ALA A 142 13.86 17.76 23.05
N SER A 143 14.71 18.51 22.35
CA SER A 143 16.17 18.56 22.51
C SER A 143 16.59 20.03 22.58
N LYS A 144 16.46 20.61 23.78
CA LYS A 144 16.68 22.06 23.99
C LYS A 144 18.17 22.41 23.86
N PRO A 145 18.52 23.62 23.37
CA PRO A 145 17.61 24.70 22.99
C PRO A 145 17.09 24.62 21.55
N LEU A 146 17.62 23.72 20.72
CA LEU A 146 17.38 23.71 19.27
C LEU A 146 16.02 23.15 18.88
N VAL A 147 15.48 22.21 19.66
CA VAL A 147 14.26 21.46 19.32
C VAL A 147 13.26 21.53 20.46
N ILE A 148 12.02 21.91 20.15
CA ILE A 148 10.89 21.87 21.08
C ILE A 148 9.97 20.67 20.78
N ASN A 149 9.07 20.39 21.71
CA ASN A 149 8.06 19.35 21.51
C ASN A 149 7.05 19.77 20.43
N GLY A 150 6.85 18.93 19.42
CA GLY A 150 5.88 19.12 18.35
C GLY A 150 5.80 17.89 17.46
N LEU A 151 4.76 17.78 16.65
CA LEU A 151 4.57 16.69 15.68
C LEU A 151 4.54 17.30 14.28
N GLY A 152 5.08 16.62 13.27
CA GLY A 152 5.06 17.11 11.88
C GLY A 152 3.65 17.29 11.31
N HIS A 153 2.66 16.59 11.86
CA HIS A 153 1.24 16.78 11.53
C HIS A 153 0.46 17.63 12.55
N ARG A 154 1.17 18.30 13.48
CA ARG A 154 0.59 19.25 14.44
C ARG A 154 1.67 20.19 14.99
N HIS A 155 1.94 21.27 14.26
CA HIS A 155 2.95 22.26 14.61
C HIS A 155 2.48 23.10 15.81
N PRO A 156 3.31 23.29 16.87
CA PRO A 156 2.96 24.06 18.07
C PRO A 156 3.04 25.59 17.85
N PHE A 157 2.68 26.07 16.66
CA PHE A 157 2.80 27.46 16.25
C PHE A 157 1.51 27.99 15.64
N LYS A 158 1.36 29.31 15.65
CA LYS A 158 0.22 30.00 15.01
C LYS A 158 0.36 29.98 13.49
N ASP A 159 -0.71 30.31 12.81
CA ASP A 159 -0.75 30.41 11.36
C ASP A 159 0.22 31.49 10.86
N SER A 160 0.82 31.27 9.69
CA SER A 160 1.72 32.23 9.02
C SER A 160 2.84 32.75 9.92
N THR A 161 3.56 31.84 10.58
CA THR A 161 4.66 32.16 11.50
C THR A 161 6.02 32.20 10.83
N PHE A 162 6.31 31.26 9.92
CA PHE A 162 7.67 31.04 9.39
C PHE A 162 7.81 31.55 7.96
N ASP A 163 8.96 32.11 7.63
CA ASP A 163 9.33 32.50 6.26
C ASP A 163 9.88 31.29 5.47
N PHE A 164 10.48 30.33 6.20
CA PHE A 164 11.08 29.12 5.65
C PHE A 164 10.74 27.89 6.51
N ILE A 165 10.38 26.78 5.87
CA ILE A 165 10.16 25.49 6.56
C ILE A 165 10.99 24.41 5.85
N PHE A 166 11.71 23.62 6.63
CA PHE A 166 12.56 22.53 6.14
C PHE A 166 12.20 21.18 6.78
N SER A 167 12.29 20.10 6.01
CA SER A 167 12.27 18.73 6.55
C SER A 167 13.24 17.85 5.76
N GLY A 168 14.36 17.47 6.39
CA GLY A 168 15.52 16.87 5.71
C GLY A 168 15.67 15.35 5.84
N ASN A 169 15.04 14.73 6.83
CA ASN A 169 15.34 13.36 7.23
C ASN A 169 14.35 12.30 6.69
N GLY A 170 13.64 12.61 5.61
CA GLY A 170 12.64 11.71 5.02
C GLY A 170 11.45 11.40 5.96
N ALA A 171 11.14 12.29 6.91
CA ALA A 171 10.04 12.05 7.84
C ALA A 171 8.67 11.99 7.15
N LEU A 172 8.50 12.71 6.04
CA LEU A 172 7.27 12.67 5.27
C LEU A 172 7.04 11.30 4.61
N ASP A 173 8.10 10.66 4.11
CA ASP A 173 8.07 9.31 3.50
C ASP A 173 7.54 8.25 4.48
N ARG A 174 7.93 8.41 5.75
CA ARG A 174 7.54 7.52 6.86
C ARG A 174 6.22 7.91 7.55
N SER A 175 5.60 9.01 7.15
CA SER A 175 4.40 9.52 7.80
C SER A 175 3.13 8.84 7.30
N ASP A 176 2.34 8.28 8.22
CA ASP A 176 0.96 7.83 7.95
C ASP A 176 -0.01 9.00 7.80
N LYS A 177 0.44 10.24 8.08
CA LYS A 177 -0.35 11.47 8.08
C LYS A 177 0.26 12.52 7.14
N ALA A 178 0.62 12.08 5.93
CA ALA A 178 1.31 12.94 4.96
C ALA A 178 0.45 14.15 4.55
N ALA A 179 -0.87 13.99 4.44
CA ALA A 179 -1.77 15.09 4.13
C ALA A 179 -1.86 16.12 5.26
N GLU A 180 -1.97 15.68 6.52
CA GLU A 180 -1.97 16.59 7.67
C GLU A 180 -0.61 17.26 7.87
N PHE A 181 0.50 16.55 7.59
CA PHE A 181 1.84 17.14 7.57
C PHE A 181 1.90 18.31 6.56
N ALA A 182 1.49 18.07 5.31
CA ALA A 182 1.49 19.09 4.27
C ALA A 182 0.55 20.27 4.63
N ALA A 183 -0.58 19.99 5.26
CA ALA A 183 -1.52 21.00 5.74
C ALA A 183 -0.90 21.88 6.85
N GLU A 184 -0.15 21.30 7.80
CA GLU A 184 0.50 22.05 8.87
C GLU A 184 1.67 22.89 8.37
N VAL A 185 2.48 22.38 7.44
CA VAL A 185 3.46 23.18 6.70
C VAL A 185 2.76 24.36 6.05
N GLY A 186 1.66 24.11 5.33
CA GLY A 186 0.86 25.15 4.69
C GLY A 186 0.28 26.17 5.65
N ARG A 187 -0.22 25.75 6.81
CA ARG A 187 -0.81 26.60 7.84
C ARG A 187 0.24 27.52 8.46
N THR A 188 1.42 26.99 8.77
CA THR A 188 2.45 27.71 9.54
C THR A 188 3.43 28.51 8.69
N LEU A 189 3.56 28.21 7.39
CA LEU A 189 4.33 29.00 6.44
C LEU A 189 3.63 30.32 6.14
N LYS A 190 4.38 31.43 6.03
CA LYS A 190 3.86 32.73 5.58
C LYS A 190 3.60 32.74 4.07
N PRO A 191 2.69 33.58 3.57
CA PRO A 191 2.57 33.80 2.14
C PRO A 191 3.91 34.22 1.52
N GLU A 192 4.20 33.75 0.32
CA GLU A 192 5.48 33.88 -0.38
C GLU A 192 6.69 33.20 0.29
N GLY A 193 6.51 32.55 1.44
CA GLY A 193 7.53 31.72 2.08
C GLY A 193 7.78 30.41 1.34
N TYR A 194 8.94 29.79 1.62
CA TYR A 194 9.36 28.54 0.99
C TYR A 194 9.30 27.35 1.97
N ALA A 195 8.82 26.21 1.47
CA ALA A 195 8.97 24.92 2.10
C ALA A 195 9.92 24.06 1.26
N VAL A 196 10.93 23.49 1.89
CA VAL A 196 11.89 22.58 1.26
C VAL A 196 11.83 21.24 1.96
N ILE A 197 11.58 20.17 1.20
CA ILE A 197 11.42 18.83 1.74
C ILE A 197 12.34 17.87 0.99
N HIS A 198 13.08 17.07 1.74
CA HIS A 198 13.88 15.96 1.25
C HIS A 198 13.08 14.68 1.38
N THR A 199 12.96 13.94 0.28
CA THR A 199 12.28 12.62 0.20
C THR A 199 13.18 11.58 -0.48
N SER A 200 13.05 10.30 -0.08
CA SER A 200 13.76 9.20 -0.72
C SER A 200 13.04 8.70 -1.99
N SER A 201 11.80 9.12 -2.21
CA SER A 201 11.01 8.80 -3.39
C SER A 201 11.45 9.65 -4.59
N ILE A 202 12.02 8.99 -5.60
CA ILE A 202 12.62 9.63 -6.78
C ILE A 202 11.81 9.46 -8.07
N ASP A 203 10.69 8.73 -8.03
CA ASP A 203 9.90 8.45 -9.23
C ASP A 203 8.85 9.55 -9.53
N THR A 204 8.41 9.62 -10.78
CA THR A 204 7.50 10.68 -11.22
C THR A 204 6.09 10.56 -10.63
N TYR A 205 5.64 9.36 -10.25
CA TYR A 205 4.30 9.16 -9.67
C TYR A 205 4.26 9.67 -8.23
N SER A 206 5.25 9.33 -7.41
CA SER A 206 5.37 9.85 -6.04
C SER A 206 5.58 11.37 -6.05
N PHE A 207 6.42 11.91 -6.95
CA PHE A 207 6.60 13.36 -7.12
C PHE A 207 5.29 14.10 -7.42
N ASN A 208 4.46 13.59 -8.35
CA ASN A 208 3.17 14.20 -8.65
C ASN A 208 2.17 14.06 -7.49
N SER A 209 2.25 12.96 -6.73
CA SER A 209 1.45 12.76 -5.52
C SER A 209 1.86 13.75 -4.42
N PHE A 210 3.17 13.97 -4.23
CA PHE A 210 3.74 14.96 -3.33
C PHE A 210 3.21 16.37 -3.62
N ILE A 211 3.32 16.85 -4.87
CA ILE A 211 2.86 18.20 -5.23
C ILE A 211 1.37 18.38 -4.90
N ARG A 212 0.55 17.35 -5.12
CA ARG A 212 -0.89 17.36 -4.83
C ARG A 212 -1.23 17.41 -3.34
N LEU A 213 -0.33 17.02 -2.44
CA LEU A 213 -0.54 17.19 -1.00
C LEU A 213 -0.48 18.68 -0.60
N PHE A 214 0.42 19.44 -1.19
CA PHE A 214 0.68 20.85 -0.86
C PHE A 214 -0.27 21.81 -1.58
N ASN A 215 -1.57 21.71 -1.28
CA ASN A 215 -2.61 22.54 -1.89
C ASN A 215 -2.34 24.04 -1.82
N CYS A 216 -1.62 24.53 -0.81
CA CYS A 216 -1.35 25.94 -0.55
C CYS A 216 -0.09 26.47 -1.27
N CYS A 217 0.68 25.59 -1.91
CA CYS A 217 1.96 25.93 -2.50
C CYS A 217 1.99 25.65 -4.00
N LYS A 218 2.81 26.43 -4.72
CA LYS A 218 3.24 26.09 -6.07
C LYS A 218 4.59 25.39 -6.02
N PHE A 219 4.79 24.44 -6.91
CA PHE A 219 6.11 23.87 -7.19
C PHE A 219 7.01 24.95 -7.79
N VAL A 220 8.28 24.99 -7.36
CA VAL A 220 9.28 25.94 -7.85
C VAL A 220 10.45 25.20 -8.51
N HIS A 221 11.04 24.26 -7.79
CA HIS A 221 12.24 23.57 -8.21
C HIS A 221 12.35 22.21 -7.53
N SER A 222 13.02 21.26 -8.19
CA SER A 222 13.51 20.06 -7.51
C SER A 222 14.84 19.62 -8.10
N ARG A 223 15.64 18.94 -7.28
CA ARG A 223 16.92 18.35 -7.67
C ARG A 223 17.16 17.04 -6.94
N HIS A 224 17.99 16.19 -7.53
CA HIS A 224 18.45 14.95 -6.93
C HIS A 224 19.86 15.16 -6.40
N MET A 225 20.16 14.61 -5.22
CA MET A 225 21.48 14.65 -4.62
C MET A 225 21.77 13.36 -3.86
N ASP A 226 23.04 13.08 -3.61
CA ASP A 226 23.45 11.95 -2.79
C ASP A 226 23.13 12.25 -1.32
N GLY A 227 22.50 11.28 -0.66
CA GLY A 227 22.23 11.35 0.76
C GLY A 227 23.41 10.82 1.58
N PHE A 228 23.48 11.28 2.83
CA PHE A 228 24.50 10.84 3.79
C PHE A 228 24.02 9.67 4.67
N ASP A 229 22.69 9.46 4.74
CA ASP A 229 22.05 8.43 5.54
C ASP A 229 22.01 7.12 4.73
N PRO A 230 22.53 6.00 5.24
CA PRO A 230 22.39 4.69 4.59
C PRO A 230 20.93 4.31 4.28
N ASP A 231 19.97 4.78 5.07
CA ASP A 231 18.53 4.54 4.86
C ASP A 231 17.93 5.48 3.80
N MET A 232 18.65 6.53 3.41
CA MET A 232 18.26 7.52 2.40
C MET A 232 19.46 7.92 1.53
N PRO A 233 20.04 6.99 0.75
CA PRO A 233 21.26 7.23 -0.02
C PRO A 233 21.06 8.17 -1.21
N HIS A 234 19.80 8.36 -1.62
CA HIS A 234 19.40 9.30 -2.66
C HIS A 234 18.31 10.20 -2.12
N ILE A 235 18.51 11.50 -2.30
CA ILE A 235 17.60 12.54 -1.83
C ILE A 235 17.03 13.24 -3.05
N HIS A 236 15.71 13.35 -3.09
CA HIS A 236 14.99 14.26 -3.96
C HIS A 236 14.56 15.47 -3.13
N GLU A 237 15.23 16.60 -3.36
CA GLU A 237 14.88 17.88 -2.74
C GLU A 237 13.78 18.55 -3.57
N ILE A 238 12.68 18.91 -2.93
CA ILE A 238 11.55 19.57 -3.57
C ILE A 238 11.28 20.91 -2.88
N VAL A 239 11.30 21.98 -3.66
CA VAL A 239 11.07 23.36 -3.24
C VAL A 239 9.66 23.81 -3.64
N MET A 240 8.87 24.17 -2.63
CA MET A 240 7.50 24.63 -2.75
C MET A 240 7.39 26.07 -2.23
N LYS A 241 6.65 26.95 -2.91
CA LYS A 241 6.39 28.33 -2.45
C LYS A 241 4.93 28.52 -2.10
N LYS A 242 4.64 28.99 -0.89
CA LYS A 242 3.26 29.33 -0.51
C LYS A 242 2.79 30.55 -1.28
N ILE A 243 1.57 30.49 -1.80
CA ILE A 243 0.97 31.58 -2.57
C ILE A 243 -0.21 32.20 -1.80
N VAL A 244 -0.35 33.53 -1.90
CA VAL A 244 -1.34 34.34 -1.14
C VAL A 244 -2.78 34.03 -1.59
N ASP A 245 -2.99 33.85 -2.90
CA ASP A 245 -4.30 33.74 -3.54
C ASP A 245 -4.43 32.42 -4.29
N ILE A 246 -4.59 31.33 -3.55
CA ILE A 246 -5.35 30.23 -4.12
C ILE A 246 -6.79 30.59 -3.87
N LYS A 247 -7.36 31.39 -4.77
CA LYS A 247 -8.76 31.15 -5.14
C LYS A 247 -8.80 29.69 -5.49
N ILE A 248 -9.23 28.93 -4.50
CA ILE A 248 -9.27 27.49 -4.41
C ILE A 248 -9.33 26.92 -5.82
N ARG A 249 -8.22 26.29 -6.25
CA ARG A 249 -8.16 25.54 -7.51
C ARG A 249 -9.11 24.32 -7.48
N GLU A 250 -10.01 24.22 -6.51
CA GLU A 250 -11.22 23.38 -6.53
C GLU A 250 -12.35 23.98 -7.38
N LYS A 251 -12.19 25.15 -8.04
CA LYS A 251 -13.27 25.76 -8.85
C LYS A 251 -12.95 26.14 -10.31
N THR A 252 -11.93 25.55 -10.94
CA THR A 252 -11.74 25.67 -12.41
C THR A 252 -11.45 24.36 -13.14
N ASP A 253 -11.59 23.20 -12.49
CA ASP A 253 -11.80 21.91 -13.19
C ASP A 253 -13.22 21.35 -12.93
N SER A 254 -14.08 22.12 -12.25
CA SER A 254 -15.51 21.82 -12.13
C SER A 254 -16.29 22.13 -13.42
N SER A 255 -15.63 22.47 -14.53
CA SER A 255 -16.20 22.18 -15.85
C SER A 255 -16.07 20.67 -16.05
N LEU A 256 -17.11 19.96 -15.58
CA LEU A 256 -17.37 18.53 -15.67
C LEU A 256 -17.12 17.98 -17.08
N SER A 257 -15.86 17.86 -17.44
CA SER A 257 -15.41 16.84 -18.36
C SER A 257 -15.51 15.57 -17.54
N ASN A 258 -16.56 14.76 -17.76
CA ASN A 258 -16.63 13.38 -17.26
C ASN A 258 -15.51 12.49 -17.85
N ARG A 259 -14.46 13.07 -18.44
CA ARG A 259 -13.32 12.39 -19.03
C ARG A 259 -12.14 12.52 -18.09
N CYS A 260 -11.48 11.41 -17.82
CA CYS A 260 -10.23 11.38 -17.07
C CYS A 260 -9.14 12.10 -17.87
N THR A 261 -8.54 13.12 -17.27
CA THR A 261 -7.26 13.65 -17.76
C THR A 261 -6.18 12.64 -17.39
N VAL A 262 -5.42 12.15 -18.37
CA VAL A 262 -4.36 11.15 -18.16
C VAL A 262 -2.99 11.81 -18.32
N PRO A 263 -2.31 12.18 -17.21
CA PRO A 263 -0.98 12.76 -17.27
C PRO A 263 0.04 11.80 -17.90
N GLY A 264 1.10 12.35 -18.50
CA GLY A 264 2.15 11.57 -19.16
C GLY A 264 2.75 10.47 -18.27
N TYR A 265 3.02 10.76 -17.00
CA TYR A 265 3.57 9.77 -16.06
C TYR A 265 2.63 8.57 -15.83
N LYS A 266 1.30 8.77 -15.85
CA LYS A 266 0.33 7.66 -15.78
C LYS A 266 0.35 6.85 -17.08
N GLN A 267 0.50 7.50 -18.24
CA GLN A 267 0.64 6.80 -19.52
C GLN A 267 1.92 5.95 -19.56
N ASP A 268 3.02 6.46 -19.02
CA ASP A 268 4.30 5.72 -18.97
C ASP A 268 4.24 4.52 -18.03
N LEU A 269 3.49 4.61 -16.92
CA LEU A 269 3.19 3.45 -16.07
C LEU A 269 2.35 2.41 -16.82
N LEU A 270 1.33 2.83 -17.57
CA LEU A 270 0.49 1.92 -18.34
C LEU A 270 1.24 1.20 -19.46
N LYS A 271 2.26 1.83 -20.06
CA LYS A 271 3.15 1.17 -21.05
C LYS A 271 3.94 0.02 -20.43
N LYS A 272 4.16 0.03 -19.11
CA LYS A 272 4.86 -1.03 -18.36
C LYS A 272 3.91 -2.15 -17.89
N ALA A 273 2.59 -1.96 -18.01
CA ALA A 273 1.61 -2.95 -17.61
C ALA A 273 1.76 -4.25 -18.43
N GLU A 274 1.36 -5.38 -17.85
CA GLU A 274 1.32 -6.64 -18.58
C GLU A 274 0.39 -6.54 -19.80
N PRO A 275 0.68 -7.23 -20.92
CA PRO A 275 -0.16 -7.18 -22.11
C PRO A 275 -1.56 -7.74 -21.81
N LEU A 276 -2.58 -7.18 -22.48
CA LEU A 276 -3.91 -7.77 -22.44
C LEU A 276 -3.89 -9.11 -23.18
N ILE A 277 -4.62 -10.08 -22.66
CA ILE A 277 -4.87 -11.35 -23.32
C ILE A 277 -5.87 -11.08 -24.43
N GLU A 278 -5.42 -11.13 -25.68
CA GLU A 278 -6.24 -10.70 -26.84
C GLU A 278 -7.25 -11.77 -27.30
N ALA A 279 -6.99 -13.04 -26.98
CA ALA A 279 -7.81 -14.17 -27.39
C ALA A 279 -8.45 -14.90 -26.21
N GLU A 280 -9.67 -15.39 -26.38
CA GLU A 280 -10.40 -16.14 -25.36
C GLU A 280 -9.58 -17.38 -24.94
N PRO A 281 -9.23 -17.54 -23.65
CA PRO A 281 -8.43 -18.68 -23.22
C PRO A 281 -9.25 -19.96 -23.26
N LEU A 282 -8.74 -20.97 -23.96
CA LEU A 282 -9.33 -22.32 -24.00
C LEU A 282 -9.31 -23.02 -22.63
N LYS A 283 -8.32 -22.69 -21.78
CA LYS A 283 -8.18 -23.19 -20.41
C LYS A 283 -7.99 -22.01 -19.44
N PRO A 284 -9.09 -21.32 -19.03
CA PRO A 284 -9.02 -20.08 -18.26
C PRO A 284 -8.16 -20.16 -16.99
N TRP A 285 -8.28 -21.24 -16.22
CA TRP A 285 -7.54 -21.41 -14.97
C TRP A 285 -6.01 -21.52 -15.15
N ILE A 286 -5.53 -22.11 -16.24
CA ILE A 286 -4.09 -22.18 -16.55
C ILE A 286 -3.60 -20.82 -17.00
N THR A 287 -4.37 -20.16 -17.88
CA THR A 287 -4.03 -18.82 -18.35
C THR A 287 -4.03 -17.82 -17.21
N LEU A 288 -5.00 -17.88 -16.29
CA LEU A 288 -5.06 -17.09 -15.07
C LEU A 288 -3.79 -17.27 -14.24
N LYS A 289 -3.42 -18.52 -13.93
CA LYS A 289 -2.24 -18.80 -13.11
C LYS A 289 -0.98 -18.17 -13.71
N ARG A 290 -0.81 -18.32 -15.03
CA ARG A 290 0.30 -17.69 -15.77
C ARG A 290 0.20 -16.16 -15.80
N ASN A 291 -1.01 -15.61 -15.86
CA ASN A 291 -1.23 -14.17 -15.89
C ASN A 291 -0.90 -13.54 -14.55
N ILE A 292 -1.34 -14.13 -13.45
CA ILE A 292 -1.06 -13.67 -12.07
C ILE A 292 0.45 -13.52 -11.84
N GLU A 293 1.26 -14.47 -12.35
CA GLU A 293 2.72 -14.42 -12.24
C GLU A 293 3.35 -13.24 -13.00
N ASN A 294 2.64 -12.69 -13.99
CA ASN A 294 3.11 -11.60 -14.85
C ASN A 294 2.49 -10.23 -14.52
N VAL A 295 1.50 -10.17 -13.62
CA VAL A 295 0.82 -8.92 -13.22
C VAL A 295 1.85 -7.90 -12.75
N LYS A 296 1.81 -6.71 -13.35
CA LYS A 296 2.66 -5.58 -12.98
C LYS A 296 1.88 -4.67 -12.04
N TYR A 297 1.92 -5.00 -10.75
CA TYR A 297 1.26 -4.21 -9.71
C TYR A 297 1.82 -2.79 -9.68
N LEU A 298 0.95 -1.79 -9.47
CA LEU A 298 1.37 -0.39 -9.42
C LEU A 298 2.47 -0.17 -8.37
N THR A 299 2.32 -0.81 -7.22
CA THR A 299 3.28 -0.76 -6.10
C THR A 299 4.64 -1.41 -6.40
N SER A 300 4.78 -2.12 -7.52
CA SER A 300 6.07 -2.64 -8.00
C SER A 300 6.75 -1.74 -9.02
N MET A 301 6.02 -0.74 -9.54
CA MET A 301 6.48 0.15 -10.61
C MET A 301 6.65 1.61 -10.15
N ALA A 302 6.04 1.98 -9.03
CA ALA A 302 6.04 3.33 -8.47
C ALA A 302 6.01 3.29 -6.93
N ASP A 303 6.58 4.32 -6.30
CA ASP A 303 6.40 4.58 -4.88
C ASP A 303 5.01 5.19 -4.66
N ILE A 304 4.19 4.56 -3.83
CA ILE A 304 2.82 5.01 -3.54
C ILE A 304 2.75 6.00 -2.36
N ASN A 305 3.89 6.51 -1.89
CA ASN A 305 3.99 7.58 -0.92
C ASN A 305 3.20 8.83 -1.32
N PHE A 306 3.01 9.69 -0.32
CA PHE A 306 2.36 11.01 -0.44
C PHE A 306 0.90 10.96 -0.86
N LYS A 307 0.19 9.97 -0.37
CA LYS A 307 -1.27 9.84 -0.49
C LYS A 307 -1.95 10.20 0.82
N GLN A 308 -3.16 10.71 0.73
CA GLN A 308 -3.97 11.05 1.90
C GLN A 308 -4.43 9.78 2.63
N ARG A 309 -4.99 8.82 1.88
CA ARG A 309 -5.40 7.51 2.38
C ARG A 309 -5.08 6.44 1.34
N TYR A 310 -5.07 5.19 1.79
CA TYR A 310 -4.99 4.01 0.93
C TYR A 310 -6.28 3.23 1.11
N VAL A 311 -6.97 2.96 0.01
CA VAL A 311 -8.33 2.42 0.02
C VAL A 311 -8.40 1.21 -0.88
N TYR A 312 -8.98 0.13 -0.37
CA TYR A 312 -9.29 -1.04 -1.16
C TYR A 312 -10.79 -1.26 -1.20
N VAL A 313 -11.35 -1.39 -2.40
CA VAL A 313 -12.78 -1.60 -2.64
C VAL A 313 -12.97 -2.96 -3.32
N ASP A 314 -13.61 -3.88 -2.63
CA ASP A 314 -13.93 -5.21 -3.12
C ASP A 314 -15.40 -5.27 -3.53
N VAL A 315 -15.66 -5.21 -4.84
CA VAL A 315 -16.99 -5.18 -5.43
C VAL A 315 -17.42 -6.60 -5.79
N GLY A 316 -18.38 -7.15 -5.05
CA GLY A 316 -18.73 -8.56 -5.10
C GLY A 316 -17.78 -9.42 -4.26
N ALA A 317 -17.64 -9.06 -2.99
CA ALA A 317 -16.62 -9.59 -2.10
C ALA A 317 -16.84 -11.06 -1.70
N ARG A 318 -18.05 -11.60 -1.83
CA ARG A 318 -18.41 -12.98 -1.49
C ARG A 318 -17.93 -13.38 -0.09
N SER A 319 -17.11 -14.42 0.05
CA SER A 319 -16.63 -14.87 1.36
C SER A 319 -15.33 -14.18 1.74
N TYR A 320 -15.19 -13.79 3.02
CA TYR A 320 -13.99 -13.09 3.51
C TYR A 320 -12.69 -13.85 3.22
N GLY A 321 -12.72 -15.17 3.38
CA GLY A 321 -11.58 -16.05 3.11
C GLY A 321 -11.14 -16.01 1.65
N SER A 322 -12.09 -16.00 0.71
CA SER A 322 -11.76 -16.01 -0.72
C SER A 322 -11.34 -14.63 -1.20
N SER A 323 -12.12 -13.57 -0.95
CA SER A 323 -11.86 -12.29 -1.61
C SER A 323 -10.91 -11.37 -0.86
N ILE A 324 -10.71 -11.53 0.46
CA ILE A 324 -9.74 -10.71 1.20
C ILE A 324 -8.48 -11.51 1.55
N VAL A 325 -8.64 -12.70 2.14
CA VAL A 325 -7.50 -13.46 2.65
C VAL A 325 -6.72 -14.14 1.52
N SER A 326 -7.41 -14.72 0.53
CA SER A 326 -6.74 -15.58 -0.45
C SER A 326 -5.91 -14.84 -1.50
N TRP A 327 -6.18 -13.55 -1.74
CA TRP A 327 -5.46 -12.75 -2.73
C TRP A 327 -5.02 -11.39 -2.18
N PHE A 328 -5.94 -10.55 -1.66
CA PHE A 328 -5.62 -9.17 -1.31
C PHE A 328 -4.51 -9.14 -0.26
N LYS A 329 -4.66 -9.89 0.83
CA LYS A 329 -3.64 -10.01 1.89
C LYS A 329 -2.30 -10.62 1.44
N LYS A 330 -2.25 -11.28 0.28
CA LYS A 330 -1.00 -11.79 -0.29
C LYS A 330 -0.27 -10.74 -1.12
N GLN A 331 -0.99 -9.77 -1.68
CA GLN A 331 -0.43 -8.75 -2.58
C GLN A 331 -0.46 -7.34 -2.01
N TYR A 332 -1.25 -7.09 -0.97
CA TYR A 332 -1.39 -5.84 -0.24
C TYR A 332 -1.54 -6.14 1.26
N PRO A 333 -1.22 -5.22 2.17
CA PRO A 333 -0.56 -3.94 1.91
C PRO A 333 0.87 -4.07 1.38
N LYS A 334 1.35 -3.04 0.68
CA LYS A 334 2.73 -2.92 0.17
C LYS A 334 3.31 -1.58 0.63
N GLN A 335 4.64 -1.48 0.60
CA GLN A 335 5.38 -0.26 0.95
C GLN A 335 5.00 0.30 2.34
N ASN A 336 4.71 -0.59 3.29
CA ASN A 336 4.33 -0.26 4.67
C ASN A 336 3.10 0.66 4.80
N LYS A 337 2.11 0.56 3.90
CA LYS A 337 0.88 1.38 3.93
C LYS A 337 -0.31 0.60 4.45
N THR A 338 -1.13 1.19 5.32
CA THR A 338 -2.36 0.55 5.82
C THR A 338 -3.56 0.95 4.97
N PHE A 339 -4.40 -0.03 4.60
CA PHE A 339 -5.56 0.20 3.73
C PHE A 339 -6.89 0.21 4.50
N ASP A 340 -7.74 1.20 4.18
CA ASP A 340 -9.17 1.17 4.48
C ASP A 340 -9.86 0.19 3.53
N ILE A 341 -10.43 -0.89 4.05
CA ILE A 341 -11.06 -1.93 3.23
C ILE A 341 -12.58 -1.78 3.24
N TYR A 342 -13.18 -1.68 2.06
CA TYR A 342 -14.62 -1.74 1.83
C TYR A 342 -14.97 -3.04 1.10
N ALA A 343 -15.82 -3.87 1.69
CA ALA A 343 -16.35 -5.08 1.07
C ALA A 343 -17.81 -4.85 0.70
N ILE A 344 -18.15 -4.91 -0.59
CA ILE A 344 -19.52 -4.75 -1.09
C ILE A 344 -20.05 -6.14 -1.42
N GLU A 345 -21.08 -6.56 -0.70
CA GLU A 345 -21.65 -7.91 -0.82
C GLU A 345 -23.17 -7.90 -0.62
N ALA A 346 -23.90 -8.37 -1.63
CA ALA A 346 -25.36 -8.35 -1.64
C ALA A 346 -25.99 -9.59 -0.98
N ASP A 347 -25.33 -10.75 -1.06
CA ASP A 347 -25.82 -12.00 -0.48
C ASP A 347 -25.60 -12.02 1.03
N LYS A 348 -26.72 -12.00 1.76
CA LYS A 348 -26.76 -12.02 3.23
C LYS A 348 -26.01 -13.20 3.83
N HIS A 349 -25.88 -14.31 3.09
CA HIS A 349 -25.16 -15.49 3.53
C HIS A 349 -23.70 -15.21 3.93
N PHE A 350 -23.07 -14.19 3.35
CA PHE A 350 -21.67 -13.87 3.64
C PHE A 350 -21.48 -12.77 4.68
N HIS A 351 -22.54 -12.05 5.07
CA HIS A 351 -22.43 -10.84 5.90
C HIS A 351 -21.77 -11.10 7.26
N ASP A 352 -22.11 -12.21 7.91
CA ASP A 352 -21.57 -12.61 9.22
C ASP A 352 -20.05 -12.85 9.18
N GLN A 353 -19.51 -13.21 8.00
CA GLN A 353 -18.07 -13.39 7.83
C GLN A 353 -17.28 -12.07 7.91
N TYR A 354 -17.94 -10.93 7.67
CA TYR A 354 -17.33 -9.60 7.72
C TYR A 354 -17.66 -8.85 9.01
N GLN A 355 -18.84 -9.04 9.61
CA GLN A 355 -19.26 -8.31 10.82
C GLN A 355 -18.24 -8.40 11.97
N SER A 356 -17.55 -9.54 12.11
CA SER A 356 -16.55 -9.78 13.16
C SER A 356 -15.14 -9.29 12.81
N LYS A 357 -14.90 -8.77 11.60
CA LYS A 357 -13.56 -8.46 11.10
C LYS A 357 -13.20 -7.00 11.30
N LYS A 358 -12.29 -6.75 12.24
CA LYS A 358 -11.69 -5.42 12.43
C LYS A 358 -10.96 -4.99 11.16
N GLY A 359 -11.12 -3.72 10.79
CA GLY A 359 -10.46 -3.11 9.63
C GLY A 359 -11.15 -3.34 8.28
N VAL A 360 -12.34 -3.98 8.25
CA VAL A 360 -13.15 -4.11 7.02
C VAL A 360 -14.53 -3.53 7.25
N LYS A 361 -14.97 -2.65 6.34
CA LYS A 361 -16.31 -2.06 6.32
C LYS A 361 -17.16 -2.82 5.31
N LEU A 362 -18.16 -3.55 5.79
CA LEU A 362 -19.14 -4.21 4.94
C LEU A 362 -20.19 -3.20 4.44
N LEU A 363 -20.44 -3.20 3.15
CA LEU A 363 -21.57 -2.55 2.50
C LEU A 363 -22.54 -3.65 2.03
N PRO A 364 -23.63 -3.92 2.78
CA PRO A 364 -24.53 -5.05 2.54
C PRO A 364 -25.53 -4.75 1.41
N TYR A 365 -25.01 -4.33 0.26
CA TYR A 365 -25.76 -3.86 -0.90
C TYR A 365 -25.15 -4.40 -2.19
N ALA A 366 -25.94 -4.44 -3.26
CA ALA A 366 -25.42 -4.65 -4.61
C ALA A 366 -24.86 -3.34 -5.18
N ALA A 367 -23.60 -3.34 -5.63
CA ALA A 367 -23.10 -2.25 -6.45
C ALA A 367 -23.95 -2.16 -7.73
N TRP A 368 -24.53 -0.99 -7.97
CA TRP A 368 -25.44 -0.79 -9.10
C TRP A 368 -25.32 0.61 -9.71
N VAL A 369 -26.06 0.86 -10.79
CA VAL A 369 -26.02 2.12 -11.54
C VAL A 369 -26.87 3.23 -10.93
N LYS A 370 -27.77 2.89 -9.99
CA LYS A 370 -28.63 3.80 -9.23
C LYS A 370 -29.17 3.11 -7.97
N ASN A 371 -29.74 3.88 -7.05
CA ASN A 371 -30.42 3.34 -5.89
C ASN A 371 -31.78 2.75 -6.30
N GLU A 372 -31.94 1.42 -6.22
CA GLU A 372 -33.22 0.74 -6.47
C GLU A 372 -33.24 -0.66 -5.85
N SER A 373 -34.42 -1.26 -5.72
CA SER A 373 -34.56 -2.66 -5.35
C SER A 373 -34.31 -3.55 -6.57
N LEU A 374 -33.53 -4.61 -6.38
CA LEU A 374 -33.11 -5.54 -7.42
C LEU A 374 -33.51 -6.96 -7.03
N VAL A 375 -33.54 -7.84 -8.02
CA VAL A 375 -33.78 -9.28 -7.85
C VAL A 375 -32.44 -10.00 -7.89
N PHE A 376 -32.17 -10.81 -6.87
CA PHE A 376 -31.02 -11.71 -6.80
C PHE A 376 -31.44 -13.14 -7.14
N GLU A 377 -31.02 -13.63 -8.30
CA GLU A 377 -31.30 -14.98 -8.79
C GLU A 377 -30.13 -15.92 -8.48
N ILE A 378 -30.34 -16.90 -7.60
CA ILE A 378 -29.35 -17.95 -7.37
C ILE A 378 -29.65 -19.11 -8.31
N ASN A 379 -28.76 -19.33 -9.28
CA ASN A 379 -28.85 -20.53 -10.12
C ASN A 379 -28.55 -21.75 -9.25
N GLN A 380 -29.57 -22.53 -8.90
CA GLN A 380 -29.36 -23.86 -8.32
C GLN A 380 -29.02 -24.82 -9.46
N THR A 381 -27.84 -25.42 -9.42
CA THR A 381 -27.51 -26.57 -10.26
C THR A 381 -28.38 -27.77 -9.83
N PRO A 382 -29.09 -28.46 -10.75
CA PRO A 382 -29.88 -29.63 -10.38
C PRO A 382 -28.97 -30.73 -9.80
N GLY A 383 -29.16 -31.09 -8.53
CA GLY A 383 -28.43 -32.17 -7.84
C GLY A 383 -27.70 -31.80 -6.54
N ASP A 384 -27.66 -30.52 -6.14
CA ASP A 384 -27.10 -30.10 -4.84
C ASP A 384 -28.19 -30.11 -3.74
N GLU A 385 -28.48 -31.28 -3.17
CA GLU A 385 -29.36 -31.40 -1.99
C GLU A 385 -28.67 -30.99 -0.67
N ASN A 386 -27.38 -30.60 -0.71
CA ASN A 386 -26.63 -30.17 0.48
C ASN A 386 -26.40 -28.65 0.48
N VAL A 387 -27.36 -27.93 1.05
CA VAL A 387 -27.31 -26.46 1.26
C VAL A 387 -26.08 -26.02 2.09
N GLU A 388 -25.42 -26.94 2.81
CA GLU A 388 -24.26 -26.64 3.66
C GLU A 388 -22.91 -26.51 2.92
N LYS A 389 -22.80 -26.85 1.63
CA LYS A 389 -21.49 -26.83 0.92
C LYS A 389 -21.38 -26.03 -0.39
N GLY A 390 -22.40 -25.28 -0.79
CA GLY A 390 -22.18 -24.32 -1.89
C GLY A 390 -23.46 -23.68 -2.42
N ARG A 391 -23.81 -22.51 -1.88
CA ARG A 391 -24.78 -21.62 -2.55
C ARG A 391 -24.19 -21.15 -3.88
N GLY A 392 -24.95 -21.29 -4.96
CA GLY A 392 -24.56 -20.93 -6.32
C GLY A 392 -24.25 -19.43 -6.48
N MET A 393 -23.51 -19.07 -7.53
CA MET A 393 -23.20 -17.68 -7.87
C MET A 393 -24.46 -16.91 -8.28
N GLY A 394 -24.84 -15.89 -7.50
CA GLY A 394 -26.09 -15.15 -7.68
C GLY A 394 -26.05 -14.02 -8.71
N ARG A 395 -27.11 -13.94 -9.50
CA ARG A 395 -27.49 -12.99 -10.56
C ARG A 395 -28.20 -11.74 -10.09
N ILE A 396 -27.67 -10.54 -10.31
CA ILE A 396 -28.44 -9.30 -10.14
C ILE A 396 -29.22 -9.01 -11.43
N GLN A 397 -30.55 -8.84 -11.32
CA GLN A 397 -31.40 -8.35 -12.39
C GLN A 397 -32.34 -7.22 -11.91
N PRO A 398 -32.72 -6.27 -12.78
CA PRO A 398 -33.80 -5.32 -12.48
C PRO A 398 -35.14 -6.05 -12.28
N VAL A 399 -35.99 -5.55 -11.38
CA VAL A 399 -37.35 -6.06 -11.19
C VAL A 399 -38.17 -5.86 -12.47
N LYS A 400 -38.53 -6.94 -13.18
CA LYS A 400 -39.48 -6.87 -14.30
C LYS A 400 -40.90 -7.09 -13.76
N SER A 401 -41.82 -6.19 -14.11
CA SER A 401 -43.25 -6.39 -13.89
C SER A 401 -43.78 -7.40 -14.91
N GLY A 402 -44.14 -8.61 -14.47
CA GLY A 402 -44.86 -9.60 -15.29
C GLY A 402 -43.96 -10.64 -15.94
N GLY A 403 -43.74 -11.75 -15.24
CA GLY A 403 -43.16 -12.98 -15.76
C GLY A 403 -42.88 -13.93 -14.60
N GLY A 404 -43.55 -15.09 -14.57
CA GLY A 404 -43.41 -16.06 -13.48
C GLY A 404 -41.95 -16.55 -13.37
N ILE A 405 -41.37 -16.43 -12.18
CA ILE A 405 -39.96 -16.73 -11.92
C ILE A 405 -39.87 -18.03 -11.09
N VAL A 406 -39.17 -19.02 -11.64
CA VAL A 406 -38.87 -20.30 -10.98
C VAL A 406 -37.45 -20.19 -10.37
N GLY A 407 -37.37 -19.94 -9.06
CA GLY A 407 -36.13 -19.86 -8.29
C GLY A 407 -36.30 -19.11 -6.96
N SER A 408 -35.39 -19.31 -6.00
CA SER A 408 -35.36 -18.51 -4.77
C SER A 408 -34.91 -17.08 -5.10
N VAL A 409 -35.86 -16.16 -5.21
CA VAL A 409 -35.62 -14.75 -5.50
C VAL A 409 -35.49 -13.99 -4.18
N ASP A 410 -34.28 -13.53 -3.87
CA ASP A 410 -34.07 -12.59 -2.78
C ASP A 410 -34.17 -11.16 -3.35
N VAL A 411 -35.07 -10.34 -2.80
CA VAL A 411 -35.08 -8.90 -3.09
C VAL A 411 -33.93 -8.27 -2.31
N ILE A 412 -33.00 -7.66 -3.04
CA ILE A 412 -31.81 -7.01 -2.50
C ILE A 412 -31.82 -5.53 -2.86
N GLN A 413 -31.08 -4.74 -2.09
CA GLN A 413 -30.96 -3.30 -2.35
C GLN A 413 -29.71 -3.01 -3.17
N GLY A 414 -29.91 -2.43 -4.35
CA GLY A 414 -28.85 -1.82 -5.15
C GLY A 414 -28.58 -0.38 -4.71
N PHE A 415 -27.33 0.06 -4.83
CA PHE A 415 -26.95 1.46 -4.60
C PHE A 415 -26.13 2.00 -5.77
N ASP A 416 -26.20 3.32 -5.98
CA ASP A 416 -25.38 4.04 -6.95
C ASP A 416 -23.90 3.98 -6.55
N PHE A 417 -23.19 3.01 -7.12
CA PHE A 417 -21.79 2.75 -6.81
C PHE A 417 -20.89 3.91 -7.24
N ALA A 418 -21.19 4.53 -8.39
CA ALA A 418 -20.41 5.66 -8.89
C ALA A 418 -20.52 6.88 -7.97
N ASN A 419 -21.75 7.19 -7.53
CA ASN A 419 -21.98 8.28 -6.58
C ASN A 419 -21.34 7.97 -5.21
N TRP A 420 -21.45 6.74 -4.71
CA TRP A 420 -20.80 6.34 -3.46
C TRP A 420 -19.28 6.51 -3.54
N LEU A 421 -18.64 6.07 -4.63
CA LEU A 421 -17.19 6.17 -4.80
C LEU A 421 -16.75 7.65 -4.77
N LYS A 422 -17.43 8.53 -5.50
CA LYS A 422 -17.15 9.98 -5.53
C LYS A 422 -17.33 10.67 -4.17
N ASN A 423 -18.14 10.11 -3.28
CA ASN A 423 -18.35 10.63 -1.93
C ASN A 423 -17.42 9.99 -0.88
N THR A 424 -16.67 8.94 -1.25
CA THR A 424 -15.84 8.15 -0.31
C THR A 424 -14.35 8.41 -0.47
N VAL A 425 -13.91 8.66 -1.71
CA VAL A 425 -12.51 8.86 -2.07
C VAL A 425 -12.32 10.13 -2.91
N THR A 426 -11.09 10.61 -2.94
CA THR A 426 -10.66 11.80 -3.68
C THR A 426 -9.44 11.47 -4.55
N GLU A 427 -9.05 12.38 -5.46
CA GLU A 427 -7.84 12.21 -6.28
C GLU A 427 -6.52 12.13 -5.48
N LYS A 428 -6.56 12.44 -4.19
CA LYS A 428 -5.41 12.37 -3.28
C LYS A 428 -5.29 11.02 -2.57
N ASP A 429 -6.32 10.19 -2.65
CA ASP A 429 -6.28 8.84 -2.13
C ASP A 429 -5.61 7.90 -3.14
N PHE A 430 -5.10 6.78 -2.64
CA PHE A 430 -4.66 5.65 -3.44
C PHE A 430 -5.74 4.60 -3.43
N VAL A 431 -6.31 4.27 -4.59
CA VAL A 431 -7.49 3.40 -4.65
C VAL A 431 -7.22 2.18 -5.51
N VAL A 432 -7.34 1.01 -4.87
CA VAL A 432 -7.33 -0.30 -5.53
C VAL A 432 -8.75 -0.86 -5.52
N MET A 433 -9.23 -1.33 -6.66
CA MET A 433 -10.55 -1.94 -6.77
C MET A 433 -10.44 -3.35 -7.33
N LYS A 434 -11.11 -4.32 -6.71
CA LYS A 434 -11.44 -5.60 -7.35
C LYS A 434 -12.93 -5.63 -7.67
N MET A 435 -13.28 -6.13 -8.84
CA MET A 435 -14.67 -6.26 -9.28
C MET A 435 -14.93 -7.65 -9.85
N ASP A 436 -15.89 -8.34 -9.25
CA ASP A 436 -16.39 -9.67 -9.61
C ASP A 436 -17.90 -9.68 -9.30
N VAL A 437 -18.73 -9.33 -10.28
CA VAL A 437 -20.15 -8.97 -10.06
C VAL A 437 -21.09 -9.68 -11.03
N GLU A 438 -20.68 -10.86 -11.49
CA GLU A 438 -21.52 -11.84 -12.17
C GLU A 438 -22.29 -11.30 -13.38
N GLY A 439 -21.66 -10.46 -14.21
CA GLY A 439 -22.22 -9.97 -15.48
C GLY A 439 -22.62 -8.50 -15.48
N THR A 440 -22.75 -7.88 -14.31
CA THR A 440 -23.12 -6.46 -14.18
C THR A 440 -21.95 -5.51 -14.44
N GLU A 441 -20.77 -6.03 -14.80
CA GLU A 441 -19.61 -5.22 -15.19
C GLU A 441 -19.94 -4.33 -16.39
N PHE A 442 -20.82 -4.82 -17.28
CA PHE A 442 -21.27 -4.11 -18.48
C PHE A 442 -22.28 -2.98 -18.22
N ASP A 443 -22.79 -2.86 -17.00
CA ASP A 443 -23.60 -1.72 -16.55
C ASP A 443 -22.74 -0.78 -15.70
N LEU A 444 -21.96 -1.34 -14.77
CA LEU A 444 -21.16 -0.60 -13.81
C LEU A 444 -19.97 0.12 -14.44
N ILE A 445 -19.15 -0.55 -15.26
CA ILE A 445 -17.96 0.07 -15.86
C ILE A 445 -18.34 1.24 -16.77
N PRO A 446 -19.33 1.12 -17.68
CA PRO A 446 -19.80 2.29 -18.44
C PRO A 446 -20.29 3.43 -17.56
N LYS A 447 -21.04 3.13 -16.48
CA LYS A 447 -21.50 4.17 -15.54
C LYS A 447 -20.35 4.88 -14.83
N LEU A 448 -19.32 4.14 -14.39
CA LEU A 448 -18.11 4.72 -13.78
C LEU A 448 -17.34 5.60 -14.77
N ILE A 449 -17.29 5.21 -16.04
CA ILE A 449 -16.70 6.02 -17.12
C ILE A 449 -17.53 7.28 -17.38
N GLU A 450 -18.84 7.14 -17.54
CA GLU A 450 -19.77 8.23 -17.86
C GLU A 450 -19.79 9.31 -16.77
N THR A 451 -19.62 8.93 -15.51
CA THR A 451 -19.67 9.83 -14.35
C THR A 451 -18.31 10.42 -13.94
N GLY A 452 -17.24 9.97 -14.58
CA GLY A 452 -15.85 10.26 -14.21
C GLY A 452 -15.39 9.60 -12.91
N ALA A 453 -16.22 8.77 -12.26
CA ALA A 453 -15.86 8.09 -11.01
C ALA A 453 -14.67 7.15 -11.18
N ILE A 454 -14.49 6.58 -12.38
CA ILE A 454 -13.36 5.69 -12.69
C ILE A 454 -11.99 6.40 -12.56
N CYS A 455 -11.94 7.73 -12.70
CA CYS A 455 -10.70 8.49 -12.61
C CYS A 455 -10.11 8.54 -11.19
N LEU A 456 -10.92 8.21 -10.18
CA LEU A 456 -10.52 8.13 -8.77
C LEU A 456 -9.83 6.80 -8.43
N ILE A 457 -9.77 5.86 -9.37
CA ILE A 457 -9.20 4.52 -9.15
C ILE A 457 -7.83 4.44 -9.83
N ASP A 458 -6.81 4.06 -9.07
CA ASP A 458 -5.45 3.92 -9.58
C ASP A 458 -5.22 2.53 -10.20
N GLU A 459 -5.79 1.49 -9.61
CA GLU A 459 -5.56 0.09 -9.99
C GLU A 459 -6.84 -0.76 -9.90
N VAL A 460 -7.13 -1.56 -10.94
CA VAL A 460 -8.36 -2.36 -11.06
C VAL A 460 -8.04 -3.82 -11.38
N PHE A 461 -8.59 -4.74 -10.60
CA PHE A 461 -8.64 -6.17 -10.87
C PHE A 461 -10.07 -6.53 -11.27
N LEU A 462 -10.31 -6.74 -12.57
CA LEU A 462 -11.65 -6.92 -13.09
C LEU A 462 -11.83 -8.34 -13.64
N GLU A 463 -12.75 -9.09 -13.01
CA GLU A 463 -13.28 -10.34 -13.56
C GLU A 463 -14.48 -10.03 -14.46
N CYS A 464 -14.27 -10.16 -15.76
CA CYS A 464 -15.33 -9.93 -16.74
C CYS A 464 -16.06 -11.23 -17.07
N HIS A 465 -17.38 -11.20 -16.92
CA HIS A 465 -18.24 -12.34 -17.16
C HIS A 465 -18.84 -12.33 -18.58
N TYR A 466 -18.57 -13.39 -19.35
CA TYR A 466 -18.96 -13.49 -20.75
C TYR A 466 -19.38 -14.92 -21.12
N ASN A 467 -19.96 -15.08 -22.30
CA ASN A 467 -20.37 -16.35 -22.88
C ASN A 467 -19.15 -17.23 -23.19
N ARG A 468 -18.75 -18.05 -22.20
CA ARG A 468 -17.59 -18.95 -22.23
C ARG A 468 -17.93 -20.31 -22.83
N TRP A 469 -16.94 -20.99 -23.40
CA TRP A 469 -17.07 -22.41 -23.76
C TRP A 469 -17.33 -23.29 -22.53
N GLN A 470 -18.25 -24.25 -22.64
CA GLN A 470 -18.55 -25.17 -21.55
C GLN A 470 -17.48 -26.27 -21.46
N LYS A 471 -16.98 -26.52 -20.24
CA LYS A 471 -15.98 -27.57 -20.00
C LYS A 471 -16.50 -28.98 -20.29
N CYS A 472 -17.78 -29.25 -19.99
CA CYS A 472 -18.40 -30.56 -20.17
C CYS A 472 -18.60 -30.94 -21.65
N CYS A 473 -18.71 -29.92 -22.51
CA CYS A 473 -19.49 -30.03 -23.72
C CYS A 473 -18.77 -29.26 -24.85
N PRO A 474 -17.79 -29.88 -25.54
CA PRO A 474 -17.02 -29.24 -26.60
C PRO A 474 -17.93 -28.65 -27.69
N GLY A 475 -17.63 -27.43 -28.14
CA GLY A 475 -18.44 -26.72 -29.14
C GLY A 475 -19.73 -26.09 -28.59
N VAL A 476 -20.07 -26.31 -27.31
CA VAL A 476 -21.24 -25.71 -26.66
C VAL A 476 -20.81 -24.53 -25.80
N ARG A 477 -21.57 -23.44 -25.91
CA ARG A 477 -21.35 -22.18 -25.20
C ARG A 477 -22.25 -22.03 -23.97
N SER A 478 -21.73 -21.30 -22.99
CA SER A 478 -22.37 -20.75 -21.80
C SER A 478 -23.60 -19.87 -22.07
N PRO A 479 -24.88 -20.31 -22.02
CA PRO A 479 -25.96 -19.32 -22.12
C PRO A 479 -26.07 -18.44 -20.87
N LYS A 480 -25.25 -18.69 -19.81
CA LYS A 480 -25.21 -17.88 -18.58
C LYS A 480 -25.15 -16.39 -18.94
N TYR A 481 -24.23 -15.98 -19.82
CA TYR A 481 -24.01 -14.57 -20.15
C TYR A 481 -24.21 -14.34 -21.64
N GLN A 482 -24.69 -13.15 -22.01
CA GLN A 482 -24.92 -12.79 -23.41
C GLN A 482 -23.69 -12.17 -24.06
N LYS A 483 -22.80 -11.55 -23.27
CA LYS A 483 -21.66 -10.77 -23.76
C LYS A 483 -20.54 -11.68 -24.26
N THR A 484 -19.76 -11.20 -25.23
CA THR A 484 -18.63 -11.94 -25.80
C THR A 484 -17.31 -11.58 -25.11
N TYR A 485 -16.29 -12.43 -25.30
CA TYR A 485 -14.94 -12.11 -24.83
C TYR A 485 -14.39 -10.80 -25.44
N GLY A 486 -14.68 -10.55 -26.72
CA GLY A 486 -14.28 -9.30 -27.38
C GLY A 486 -14.83 -8.06 -26.67
N GLN A 487 -16.09 -8.12 -26.21
CA GLN A 487 -16.69 -7.02 -25.45
C GLN A 487 -16.00 -6.81 -24.09
N CYS A 488 -15.54 -7.87 -23.42
CA CYS A 488 -14.69 -7.73 -22.24
C CYS A 488 -13.35 -7.06 -22.59
N LEU A 489 -12.71 -7.47 -23.69
CA LEU A 489 -11.45 -6.89 -24.16
C LEU A 489 -11.60 -5.38 -24.45
N ASP A 490 -12.72 -4.97 -25.03
CA ASP A 490 -13.03 -3.56 -25.28
C ASP A 490 -13.18 -2.75 -23.97
N LEU A 491 -13.79 -3.33 -22.94
CA LEU A 491 -13.83 -2.71 -21.60
C LEU A 491 -12.43 -2.52 -21.03
N PHE A 492 -11.58 -3.54 -21.07
CA PHE A 492 -10.19 -3.46 -20.59
C PHE A 492 -9.39 -2.39 -21.34
N LYS A 493 -9.50 -2.35 -22.67
CA LYS A 493 -8.85 -1.33 -23.52
C LYS A 493 -9.33 0.08 -23.19
N SER A 494 -10.65 0.26 -23.02
CA SER A 494 -11.26 1.54 -22.65
C SER A 494 -10.75 2.05 -21.30
N LEU A 495 -10.59 1.17 -20.31
CA LEU A 495 -10.03 1.51 -19.00
C LEU A 495 -8.57 1.96 -19.10
N ARG A 496 -7.72 1.22 -19.83
CA ARG A 496 -6.31 1.61 -20.04
C ARG A 496 -6.18 2.95 -20.78
N GLN A 497 -7.00 3.19 -21.80
CA GLN A 497 -7.03 4.47 -22.52
C GLN A 497 -7.35 5.67 -21.61
N ARG A 498 -8.01 5.43 -20.46
CA ARG A 498 -8.40 6.44 -19.48
C ARG A 498 -7.44 6.57 -18.30
N GLY A 499 -6.26 5.95 -18.37
CA GLY A 499 -5.24 6.13 -17.35
C GLY A 499 -5.34 5.16 -16.17
N VAL A 500 -6.21 4.15 -16.26
CA VAL A 500 -6.45 3.18 -15.19
C VAL A 500 -5.62 1.92 -15.43
N LEU A 501 -4.82 1.53 -14.45
CA LEU A 501 -4.07 0.28 -14.51
C LEU A 501 -5.04 -0.88 -14.25
N VAL A 502 -5.48 -1.55 -15.32
CA VAL A 502 -6.41 -2.68 -15.23
C VAL A 502 -5.74 -4.01 -15.54
N HIS A 503 -6.06 -4.99 -14.69
CA HIS A 503 -5.61 -6.37 -14.74
C HIS A 503 -6.79 -7.30 -15.03
N GLN A 504 -6.61 -8.23 -15.96
CA GLN A 504 -7.61 -9.26 -16.27
C GLN A 504 -7.62 -10.33 -15.17
N TRP A 505 -8.72 -10.38 -14.40
CA TRP A 505 -8.95 -11.30 -13.28
C TRP A 505 -9.95 -12.41 -13.63
N TRP A 506 -9.87 -13.56 -12.96
CA TRP A 506 -10.63 -14.78 -13.31
C TRP A 506 -10.79 -15.75 -12.14
#